data_AF-A0A5R2NBI9-F1
#
_entry.id   AF-A0A5R2NBI9-F1
#
_cell.length_a   1.000
_cell.length_b   1.000
_cell.length_c   1.000
_cell.angle_alpha   90.00
_cell.angle_beta   90.00
_cell.angle_gamma   90.00
#
_symmetry.space_group_name_H-M   'P 1'
#
loop_
_entity.id
_entity.type
_entity.pdbx_description
1 polymer ?
#
loop_
_entity_poly.entity_id
_entity_poly.type
_entity_poly.pdbx_seq_one_letter_code
_entity_poly.pdbx_strand_id
1 'polypeptide(L)'
;QPHGKDMPHMAPSLLGGGGTEKTASGAFYASGCVPHDCGGNDGFMAVDPAKHQLYFARRGDNGQPNAWPPVATWPADVKKALDKALGSAN
;
A
#
# COMPACT_ATOMS: atom_id res chain seq x y z
N GLN A 1 21.61 6.22 -7.78
CA GLN A 1 20.91 7.50 -7.54
C GLN A 1 20.19 7.42 -6.20
N PRO A 2 20.28 8.43 -5.31
CA PRO A 2 19.75 8.34 -3.95
C PRO A 2 18.26 8.69 -3.95
N HIS A 3 17.43 7.86 -4.57
CA HIS A 3 16.00 8.15 -4.80
C HIS A 3 15.14 8.20 -3.51
N GLY A 4 15.70 7.90 -2.33
CA GLY A 4 14.93 7.81 -1.08
C GLY A 4 14.93 9.06 -0.20
N LYS A 5 15.93 9.94 -0.29
CA LYS A 5 16.13 11.01 0.72
C LYS A 5 15.04 12.09 0.71
N ASP A 6 14.41 12.31 -0.45
CA ASP A 6 13.39 13.33 -0.63
C ASP A 6 11.97 12.76 -0.41
N MET A 7 11.84 11.44 -0.20
CA MET A 7 10.56 10.75 0.02
C MET A 7 9.73 11.38 1.16
N PRO A 8 10.30 11.77 2.31
CA PRO A 8 9.51 12.40 3.38
C PRO A 8 8.89 13.74 2.99
N HIS A 9 9.48 14.46 2.03
CA HIS A 9 8.95 15.74 1.56
C HIS A 9 7.89 15.56 0.46
N MET A 10 8.01 14.51 -0.34
CA MET A 10 7.13 14.25 -1.49
C MET A 10 5.88 13.43 -1.11
N ALA A 11 6.01 12.46 -0.20
CA ALA A 11 4.91 11.56 0.17
C ALA A 11 3.68 12.26 0.78
N PRO A 12 3.81 13.33 1.60
CA PRO A 12 2.64 14.06 2.11
C PRO A 12 1.77 14.71 1.02
N SER A 13 2.34 15.03 -0.15
CA SER A 13 1.59 15.62 -1.27
C SER A 13 0.47 14.69 -1.79
N LEU A 14 0.54 13.38 -1.51
CA LEU A 14 -0.50 12.42 -1.84
C LEU A 14 -1.85 12.72 -1.15
N LEU A 15 -1.81 13.26 0.07
CA LEU A 15 -3.01 13.62 0.84
C LEU A 15 -3.83 14.75 0.20
N GLY A 16 -3.19 15.58 -0.64
CA GLY A 16 -3.80 16.80 -1.15
C GLY A 16 -4.86 16.60 -2.24
N GLY A 17 -4.96 15.42 -2.85
CA GLY A 17 -5.82 15.25 -4.04
C GLY A 17 -6.37 13.87 -4.37
N GLY A 18 -6.02 12.79 -3.67
CA GLY A 18 -6.35 11.46 -4.21
C GLY A 18 -6.51 10.35 -3.17
N GLY A 19 -7.60 10.36 -2.40
CA GLY A 19 -8.12 9.17 -1.70
C GLY A 19 -7.17 8.41 -0.76
N THR A 20 -5.97 8.93 -0.50
CA THR A 20 -4.94 8.27 0.31
C THR A 20 -5.19 8.51 1.78
N GLU A 21 -5.09 7.44 2.56
CA GLU A 21 -5.19 7.45 4.02
C GLU A 21 -3.78 7.34 4.64
N LYS A 22 -3.68 7.59 5.96
CA LYS A 22 -2.44 7.49 6.73
C LYS A 22 -2.56 6.42 7.82
N THR A 23 -1.56 5.57 7.95
CA THR A 23 -1.43 4.58 9.03
C THR A 23 -0.93 5.22 10.33
N ALA A 24 -0.97 4.48 11.44
CA ALA A 24 -0.50 4.96 12.74
C ALA A 24 1.02 5.22 12.76
N SER A 25 1.81 4.41 12.05
CA SER A 25 3.26 4.61 11.87
C SER A 25 3.60 5.76 10.93
N GLY A 26 2.60 6.28 10.21
CA GLY A 26 2.73 7.42 9.33
C GLY A 26 2.98 7.10 7.87
N ALA A 27 2.93 5.82 7.48
CA ALA A 27 2.88 5.44 6.07
C ALA A 27 1.57 5.91 5.41
N PHE A 28 1.66 6.39 4.18
CA PHE A 28 0.52 6.79 3.35
C PHE A 28 0.10 5.62 2.48
N TYR A 29 -1.19 5.38 2.29
CA TYR A 29 -1.66 4.27 1.46
C TYR A 29 -2.90 4.62 0.66
N ALA A 30 -3.11 3.89 -0.43
CA ALA A 30 -4.33 3.88 -1.20
C ALA A 30 -4.61 2.49 -1.77
N SER A 31 -5.86 2.27 -2.14
CA SER A 31 -6.28 1.12 -2.92
C SER A 31 -7.09 1.54 -4.13
N GLY A 32 -7.16 0.65 -5.11
CA GLY A 32 -7.95 0.82 -6.31
C GLY A 32 -8.12 -0.50 -7.04
N CYS A 33 -9.03 -0.54 -8.00
CA CYS A 33 -9.23 -1.70 -8.85
C CYS A 33 -8.81 -1.44 -10.29
N VAL A 34 -8.47 -2.51 -11.00
CA VAL A 34 -8.32 -2.45 -12.46
C VAL A 34 -9.70 -2.20 -13.07
N PRO A 35 -9.84 -1.23 -14.01
CA PRO A 35 -11.12 -0.99 -14.67
C PRO A 35 -11.71 -2.28 -15.26
N HIS A 36 -13.00 -2.51 -15.02
CA HIS A 36 -13.76 -3.71 -15.41
C HIS A 36 -13.40 -5.02 -14.67
N ASP A 37 -12.51 -4.99 -13.67
CA ASP A 37 -12.08 -6.16 -12.91
C ASP A 37 -11.93 -5.87 -11.39
N CYS A 38 -12.85 -5.06 -10.86
CA CYS A 38 -12.93 -4.78 -9.42
C CYS A 38 -13.40 -6.04 -8.68
N GLY A 39 -12.64 -6.44 -7.66
CA GLY A 39 -12.79 -7.72 -6.96
C GLY A 39 -11.94 -8.85 -7.53
N GLY A 40 -11.34 -8.69 -8.71
CA GLY A 40 -10.43 -9.67 -9.32
C GLY A 40 -8.97 -9.32 -9.01
N ASN A 41 -8.53 -8.17 -9.51
CA ASN A 41 -7.15 -7.68 -9.47
C ASN A 41 -6.99 -6.39 -8.65
N ASP A 42 -7.70 -6.28 -7.52
CA ASP A 42 -7.63 -5.10 -6.64
C ASP A 42 -6.20 -4.87 -6.14
N GLY A 43 -5.75 -3.62 -6.25
CA GLY A 43 -4.42 -3.17 -5.90
C GLY A 43 -4.38 -2.33 -4.63
N PHE A 44 -3.25 -2.42 -3.95
CA PHE A 44 -2.91 -1.65 -2.76
C PHE A 44 -1.47 -1.14 -2.88
N MET A 45 -1.26 0.10 -2.47
CA MET A 45 0.07 0.69 -2.35
C MET A 45 0.19 1.42 -1.01
N ALA A 46 1.35 1.28 -0.36
CA ALA A 46 1.75 2.12 0.75
C ALA A 46 3.18 2.66 0.58
N VAL A 47 3.40 3.86 1.08
CA VAL A 47 4.66 4.60 1.12
C VAL A 47 5.00 4.88 2.57
N ASP A 48 6.08 4.29 3.08
CA ASP A 48 6.62 4.59 4.41
C ASP A 48 7.83 5.52 4.27
N PRO A 49 7.66 6.84 4.48
CA PRO A 49 8.75 7.79 4.40
C PRO A 49 9.74 7.66 5.55
N ALA A 50 9.37 7.12 6.71
CA ALA A 50 10.30 6.96 7.82
C ALA A 50 11.31 5.83 7.55
N LYS A 51 10.87 4.78 6.85
CA LYS A 51 11.72 3.64 6.45
C LYS A 51 12.25 3.74 5.02
N HIS A 52 11.87 4.79 4.29
CA HIS A 52 12.13 4.93 2.85
C HIS A 52 11.71 3.68 2.05
N GLN A 53 10.56 3.10 2.38
CA GLN A 53 10.11 1.82 1.85
C GLN A 53 8.77 1.96 1.12
N LEU A 54 8.65 1.25 0.00
CA LEU A 54 7.39 1.07 -0.72
C LEU A 54 6.85 -0.33 -0.51
N TYR A 55 5.53 -0.43 -0.46
CA TYR A 55 4.78 -1.67 -0.32
C TYR A 55 3.71 -1.70 -1.40
N PHE A 56 3.71 -2.73 -2.22
CA PHE A 56 2.71 -2.97 -3.25
C PHE A 56 2.09 -4.33 -3.02
N ALA A 57 0.78 -4.41 -3.12
CA ALA A 57 0.07 -5.68 -3.15
C ALA A 57 -1.04 -5.64 -4.19
N ARG A 58 -1.36 -6.81 -4.70
CA ARG A 58 -2.57 -7.06 -5.48
C ARG A 58 -3.21 -8.33 -4.95
N ARG A 59 -4.54 -8.40 -5.01
CA ARG A 59 -5.26 -9.66 -4.81
C ARG A 59 -4.65 -10.76 -5.70
N GLY A 60 -4.39 -11.92 -5.13
CA GLY A 60 -3.85 -13.07 -5.85
C GLY A 60 -4.88 -14.20 -5.97
N ASP A 61 -4.60 -15.16 -6.84
CA ASP A 61 -5.56 -16.21 -7.21
C ASP A 61 -5.78 -17.25 -6.09
N ASN A 62 -4.87 -17.34 -5.12
CA ASN A 62 -4.82 -18.40 -4.10
C ASN A 62 -5.10 -17.89 -2.68
N GLY A 63 -5.86 -16.81 -2.53
CA GLY A 63 -6.08 -16.10 -1.27
C GLY A 63 -4.89 -15.22 -0.89
N GLN A 64 -3.65 -15.65 -1.13
CA GLN A 64 -2.49 -14.80 -0.82
C GLN A 64 -2.32 -13.65 -1.82
N PRO A 65 -2.10 -12.40 -1.36
CA PRO A 65 -1.85 -11.29 -2.25
C PRO A 65 -0.47 -11.40 -2.88
N ASN A 66 -0.39 -11.07 -4.17
CA ASN A 66 0.87 -10.87 -4.87
C ASN A 66 1.48 -9.56 -4.38
N ALA A 67 2.53 -9.65 -3.55
CA ALA A 67 3.07 -8.49 -2.85
C ALA A 67 4.59 -8.32 -3.04
N TRP A 68 5.01 -7.06 -3.07
CA TRP A 68 6.41 -6.68 -2.98
C TRP A 68 6.60 -5.50 -2.00
N PRO A 69 7.55 -5.59 -1.05
CA PRO A 69 8.27 -6.80 -0.64
C PRO A 69 7.31 -7.89 -0.11
N PRO A 70 7.76 -9.09 0.25
CA PRO A 70 6.88 -10.13 0.80
C PRO A 70 6.09 -9.61 2.01
N VAL A 71 4.78 -9.88 2.10
CA VAL A 71 3.91 -9.35 3.16
C VAL A 71 4.48 -9.60 4.55
N ALA A 72 5.16 -10.73 4.78
CA ALA A 72 5.81 -11.05 6.05
C ALA A 72 6.71 -9.92 6.58
N THR A 73 7.38 -9.16 5.71
CA THR A 73 8.30 -8.07 6.08
C THR A 73 7.60 -6.74 6.37
N TRP A 74 6.28 -6.67 6.19
CA TRP A 74 5.54 -5.41 6.31
C TRP A 74 5.26 -5.05 7.76
N PRO A 75 5.22 -3.74 8.09
CA PRO A 75 4.71 -3.27 9.38
C PRO A 75 3.26 -3.72 9.62
N ALA A 76 2.90 -3.97 10.88
CA ALA A 76 1.59 -4.54 11.24
C ALA A 76 0.42 -3.63 10.85
N ASP A 77 0.59 -2.31 10.92
CA ASP A 77 -0.43 -1.34 10.56
C ASP A 77 -0.58 -1.17 9.04
N VAL A 78 0.51 -1.35 8.27
CA VAL A 78 0.44 -1.44 6.80
C VAL A 78 -0.29 -2.73 6.37
N LYS A 79 -0.04 -3.86 7.05
CA LYS A 79 -0.82 -5.11 6.83
C LYS A 79 -2.30 -4.90 7.14
N LYS A 80 -2.62 -4.27 8.27
CA LYS A 80 -4.01 -3.95 8.62
C LYS A 80 -4.68 -3.05 7.58
N ALA A 81 -3.94 -2.09 7.02
CA ALA A 81 -4.45 -1.25 5.93
C ALA A 81 -4.71 -2.05 4.65
N LEU A 82 -3.83 -3.01 4.31
CA LEU A 82 -4.04 -3.96 3.22
C LEU A 82 -5.30 -4.80 3.43
N ASP A 83 -5.46 -5.40 4.61
CA ASP A 83 -6.61 -6.25 4.95
C ASP A 83 -7.93 -5.46 4.88
N LYS A 84 -7.92 -4.21 5.36
CA LYS A 84 -9.06 -3.29 5.23
C LYS A 84 -9.36 -2.98 3.75
N ALA A 85 -8.32 -2.79 2.94
CA ALA A 85 -8.45 -2.36 1.55
C ALA A 85 -8.91 -3.47 0.60
N LEU A 86 -8.41 -4.70 0.78
CA LEU A 86 -8.69 -5.83 -0.11
C LEU A 86 -9.69 -6.83 0.49
N GLY A 87 -10.17 -6.57 1.70
CA GLY A 87 -11.04 -7.47 2.47
C GLY A 87 -10.27 -8.61 3.13
N SER A 88 -10.75 -9.06 4.29
CA SER A 88 -10.13 -10.10 5.13
C SER A 88 -10.11 -11.51 4.51
N ALA A 89 -10.53 -11.67 3.25
CA ALA A 89 -10.56 -12.95 2.54
C ALA A 89 -9.26 -13.22 1.76
N ASN A 90 -8.13 -12.66 2.23
CA ASN A 90 -6.80 -12.90 1.71
C ASN A 90 -5.94 -13.67 2.73
#